data_AF-A0A3P7DSY3-F1
#
_entry.id   AF-A0A3P7DSY3-F1
#
_cell.length_a   1.000
_cell.length_b   1.000
_cell.length_c   1.000
_cell.angle_alpha   90.00
_cell.angle_beta   90.00
_cell.angle_gamma   90.00
#
_symmetry.space_group_name_H-M   'P 1'
#
loop_
_entity.id
_entity.type
_entity.pdbx_description
1 polymer ?
#
loop_
_entity_poly.entity_id
_entity_poly.type
_entity_poly.pdbx_seq_one_letter_code
_entity_poly.pdbx_strand_id
1 'polypeptide(L)'
;MAVKGSNSIQWGKWIVVGGACIAGGAAIWWYVRKQTKDASFQTTNGSEGDVGPTASVASCSILFPGMQSSKGMKDKGNEYFKQCSYRKAAETFTEAIRLCPAEQKNHLAVCYQNRAAAYDRLGDPERSIMDCTKAVELAPLYLKAVVRRARAYLSVNRPDEALDDLTYAFVMAPEATDSLKTDVDSAVALAAANLVEHVKNTRESIPVRDELVLLWRSSYVNDPILHDLKEESRSSSPYHQALEAIRQRHYEEVIPLLENDLRVQQSDPNHLNLTFVLRDYILQARFALMKENLVSLKERLAAFDGIWNTLNGDSRYDVTNKRFRSMYHILLAAWKILEHCGDVESELNRAVEIDHTNVDVYLGAALLLSENGQLQEAIDYLDRLSKIDPAHHLVNHMRANCNMALKASVGDVGGAVACMTKVDQLLQMNQNADPVLYLITGRVC
;
A
#
# COMPACT_ATOMS: atom_id res chain seq x y z
N MET A 1 -26.99 24.80 -9.76
CA MET A 1 -26.17 23.67 -10.27
C MET A 1 -25.47 23.06 -9.08
N ALA A 2 -25.66 21.76 -8.86
CA ALA A 2 -25.19 21.05 -7.67
C ALA A 2 -23.68 21.22 -7.46
N VAL A 3 -23.30 21.61 -6.24
CA VAL A 3 -21.91 21.71 -5.80
C VAL A 3 -21.35 20.29 -5.74
N LYS A 4 -20.35 20.05 -6.59
CA LYS A 4 -19.65 18.77 -6.74
C LYS A 4 -19.07 18.33 -5.40
N GLY A 5 -19.23 17.04 -5.14
CA GLY A 5 -18.91 16.36 -3.89
C GLY A 5 -17.54 16.70 -3.33
N SER A 6 -17.55 17.10 -2.06
CA SER A 6 -16.43 16.93 -1.16
C SER A 6 -16.06 15.45 -1.16
N ASN A 7 -14.83 15.14 -1.59
CA ASN A 7 -14.24 13.81 -1.45
C ASN A 7 -14.15 13.50 0.04
N SER A 8 -15.17 12.84 0.57
CA SER A 8 -15.11 12.21 1.88
C SER A 8 -14.02 11.14 1.80
N ILE A 9 -12.91 11.43 2.46
CA ILE A 9 -11.80 10.50 2.69
C ILE A 9 -12.41 9.22 3.27
N GLN A 10 -12.38 8.13 2.50
CA GLN A 10 -12.95 6.83 2.84
C GLN A 10 -12.14 6.17 3.98
N TRP A 11 -12.33 6.65 5.21
CA TRP A 11 -11.83 5.99 6.43
C TRP A 11 -12.46 4.59 6.65
N GLY A 12 -13.44 4.17 5.84
CA GLY A 12 -14.12 2.88 5.97
C GLY A 12 -13.26 1.64 5.66
N LYS A 13 -12.14 1.77 4.92
CA LYS A 13 -11.36 0.58 4.49
C LYS A 13 -10.29 0.12 5.50
N TRP A 14 -9.76 1.02 6.33
CA TRP A 14 -8.72 0.67 7.32
C TRP A 14 -9.27 0.30 8.71
N ILE A 15 -10.57 0.50 8.94
CA ILE A 15 -11.23 0.09 10.20
C ILE A 15 -11.42 -1.44 10.28
N VAL A 16 -11.50 -2.13 9.14
CA VAL A 16 -11.81 -3.58 9.11
C VAL A 16 -10.59 -4.45 9.45
N VAL A 17 -9.38 -4.09 9.01
CA VAL A 17 -8.14 -4.83 9.35
C VAL A 17 -7.68 -4.53 10.79
N GLY A 18 -8.08 -3.38 11.35
CA GLY A 18 -7.70 -2.93 12.69
C GLY A 18 -8.67 -3.28 13.83
N GLY A 19 -9.75 -4.04 13.58
CA GLY A 19 -10.81 -4.30 14.57
C GLY A 19 -10.33 -4.91 15.89
N ALA A 20 -9.27 -5.71 15.88
CA ALA A 20 -8.67 -6.26 17.09
C ALA A 20 -7.79 -5.24 17.87
N CYS A 21 -7.27 -4.21 17.21
CA CYS A 21 -6.38 -3.21 17.84
C CYS A 21 -7.14 -1.97 18.37
N ILE A 22 -8.32 -1.65 17.84
CA ILE A 22 -9.10 -0.47 18.29
C ILE A 22 -9.63 -0.64 19.73
N ALA A 23 -9.95 -1.86 20.16
CA ALA A 23 -10.36 -2.09 21.56
C ALA A 23 -9.24 -1.69 22.55
N GLY A 24 -7.97 -1.94 22.20
CA GLY A 24 -6.81 -1.47 22.96
C GLY A 24 -6.61 0.04 22.85
N GLY A 25 -6.71 0.60 21.64
CA GLY A 25 -6.53 2.04 21.40
C GLY A 25 -7.56 2.93 22.09
N ALA A 26 -8.84 2.53 22.09
CA ALA A 26 -9.91 3.26 22.77
C ALA A 26 -9.75 3.23 24.30
N ALA A 27 -9.29 2.10 24.87
CA ALA A 27 -9.00 1.98 26.30
C ALA A 27 -7.81 2.87 26.72
N ILE A 28 -6.74 2.90 25.92
CA ILE A 28 -5.56 3.75 26.16
C ILE A 28 -5.93 5.23 26.02
N TRP A 29 -6.69 5.62 24.98
CA TRP A 29 -7.15 7.01 24.79
C TRP A 29 -8.04 7.48 25.94
N TRP A 30 -8.98 6.64 26.41
CA TRP A 30 -9.81 6.95 27.57
C TRP A 30 -8.97 7.12 28.85
N TYR A 31 -7.97 6.26 29.07
CA TYR A 31 -7.07 6.33 30.23
C TYR A 31 -6.20 7.59 30.21
N VAL A 32 -5.57 7.93 29.08
CA VAL A 32 -4.76 9.15 28.92
C VAL A 32 -5.61 10.41 29.07
N ARG A 33 -6.81 10.44 28.48
CA ARG A 33 -7.72 11.57 28.58
C ARG A 33 -8.18 11.81 30.02
N LYS A 34 -8.34 10.75 30.82
CA LYS A 34 -8.66 10.86 32.24
C LYS A 34 -7.51 11.51 33.03
N GLN A 35 -6.26 11.17 32.73
CA GLN A 35 -5.10 11.81 33.37
C GLN A 35 -4.89 13.27 32.94
N THR A 36 -5.17 13.62 31.67
CA THR A 36 -5.01 15.01 31.20
C THR A 36 -6.04 15.98 31.79
N LYS A 37 -7.21 15.49 32.22
CA LYS A 37 -8.20 16.33 32.92
C LYS A 37 -7.77 16.72 34.33
N ASP A 38 -6.92 15.91 34.97
CA ASP A 38 -6.42 16.17 36.32
C ASP A 38 -5.15 17.06 36.33
N ALA A 39 -4.55 17.32 35.17
CA ALA A 39 -3.27 18.03 35.07
C ALA A 39 -3.35 19.49 34.58
N SER A 40 -4.51 20.00 34.15
CA SER A 40 -4.65 21.39 33.69
C SER A 40 -5.28 22.31 34.74
N PHE A 41 -4.60 22.50 35.87
CA PHE A 41 -4.89 23.58 36.82
C PHE A 41 -3.58 24.12 37.40
N GLN A 42 -3.10 25.24 36.85
CA GLN A 42 -2.26 26.30 37.44
C GLN A 42 -1.74 27.16 36.28
N THR A 43 -2.35 28.31 35.96
CA THR A 43 -2.08 29.67 36.51
C THR A 43 -0.67 30.17 36.18
N THR A 44 -0.37 31.40 35.81
CA THR A 44 -1.05 32.65 35.42
C THR A 44 0.10 33.64 35.14
N ASN A 45 -0.10 34.54 34.17
CA ASN A 45 0.30 35.95 34.14
C ASN A 45 1.65 36.44 34.71
N GLY A 46 2.31 37.25 33.87
CA GLY A 46 3.26 38.30 34.26
C GLY A 46 4.46 38.33 33.32
N SER A 47 4.93 39.44 32.78
CA SER A 47 4.52 40.86 32.79
C SER A 47 5.51 41.57 31.86
N GLU A 48 5.02 42.62 31.22
CA GLU A 48 5.78 43.54 30.36
C GLU A 48 6.99 44.16 31.07
N GLY A 49 8.08 44.34 30.31
CA GLY A 49 9.36 44.89 30.75
C GLY A 49 10.00 45.74 29.66
N ASP A 50 9.92 47.05 29.93
CA ASP A 50 10.24 48.27 29.20
C ASP A 50 11.73 48.55 28.81
N VAL A 51 11.90 49.47 27.85
CA VAL A 51 13.01 50.38 27.44
C VAL A 51 14.45 49.89 27.10
N GLY A 52 14.84 50.14 25.82
CA GLY A 52 16.05 50.86 25.35
C GLY A 52 17.46 50.24 25.50
N PRO A 53 18.49 50.69 24.75
CA PRO A 53 18.63 52.02 24.14
C PRO A 53 18.92 52.06 22.63
N THR A 54 18.76 53.27 22.11
CA THR A 54 19.09 53.78 20.78
C THR A 54 20.60 53.76 20.51
N ALA A 55 21.01 53.10 19.42
CA ALA A 55 22.27 53.38 18.75
C ALA A 55 21.99 53.71 17.28
N SER A 56 21.80 55.01 17.01
CA SER A 56 21.76 55.55 15.67
C SER A 56 23.15 55.46 15.05
N VAL A 57 23.48 54.34 14.41
CA VAL A 57 24.61 54.30 13.49
C VAL A 57 24.11 54.88 12.18
N ALA A 58 24.49 56.14 11.95
CA ALA A 58 24.31 56.84 10.69
C ALA A 58 24.86 55.94 9.57
N SER A 59 23.96 55.32 8.82
CA SER A 59 24.29 54.60 7.60
C SER A 59 24.75 55.64 6.60
N CYS A 60 26.06 55.78 6.46
CA CYS A 60 26.67 56.55 5.40
C CYS A 60 26.23 55.89 4.09
N SER A 61 25.27 56.52 3.41
CA SER A 61 24.76 56.12 2.10
C SER A 61 25.85 56.29 1.05
N ILE A 62 26.82 55.38 1.03
CA ILE A 62 27.67 55.19 -0.15
C ILE A 62 26.72 54.76 -1.26
N LEU A 63 26.42 55.70 -2.15
CA LEU A 63 25.56 55.50 -3.30
C LEU A 63 26.29 54.58 -4.28
N PHE A 64 26.22 53.26 -4.08
CA PHE A 64 26.78 52.30 -5.02
C PHE A 64 26.08 52.48 -6.38
N PRO A 65 26.79 52.91 -7.45
CA PRO A 65 26.16 53.21 -8.74
C PRO A 65 25.38 52.01 -9.30
N GLY A 66 25.86 50.78 -9.04
CA GLY A 66 25.20 49.54 -9.45
C GLY A 66 23.84 49.30 -8.82
N MET A 67 23.55 49.86 -7.63
CA MET A 67 22.31 49.57 -6.93
C MET A 67 21.08 50.18 -7.60
N GLN A 68 21.17 51.42 -8.10
CA GLN A 68 20.07 52.05 -8.83
C GLN A 68 19.80 51.32 -10.14
N SER A 69 20.86 50.96 -10.87
CA SER A 69 20.75 50.18 -12.10
C SER A 69 20.15 48.78 -11.85
N SER A 70 20.58 48.10 -10.79
CA SER A 70 20.03 46.79 -10.38
C SER A 70 18.54 46.88 -10.04
N LYS A 71 18.11 47.89 -9.27
CA LYS A 71 16.69 48.12 -8.97
C LYS A 71 15.87 48.36 -10.24
N GLY A 72 16.36 49.21 -11.14
CA GLY A 72 15.72 49.45 -12.45
C GLY A 72 15.60 48.19 -13.29
N MET A 73 16.63 47.34 -13.34
CA MET A 73 16.57 46.05 -14.05
C MET A 73 15.61 45.07 -13.38
N LYS A 74 15.56 45.00 -12.05
CA LYS A 74 14.54 44.19 -11.35
C LYS A 74 13.12 44.62 -11.73
N ASP A 75 12.85 45.92 -11.77
CA ASP A 75 11.51 46.43 -12.10
C ASP A 75 11.15 46.19 -13.56
N LYS A 76 12.11 46.33 -14.48
CA LYS A 76 11.96 45.94 -15.89
C LYS A 76 11.70 44.44 -16.04
N GLY A 77 12.39 43.60 -15.26
CA GLY A 77 12.16 42.15 -15.24
C GLY A 77 10.76 41.78 -14.75
N ASN A 78 10.25 42.48 -13.72
CA ASN A 78 8.87 42.32 -13.25
C ASN A 78 7.85 42.70 -14.31
N GLU A 79 8.12 43.74 -15.11
CA GLU A 79 7.25 44.15 -16.21
C GLU A 79 7.20 43.08 -17.31
N TYR A 80 8.34 42.53 -17.72
CA TYR A 80 8.36 41.38 -18.64
C TYR A 80 7.64 40.15 -18.05
N PHE A 81 7.75 39.93 -16.75
CA PHE A 81 7.05 38.82 -16.08
C PHE A 81 5.52 38.99 -16.13
N LYS A 82 5.02 40.21 -15.89
CA LYS A 82 3.58 40.53 -16.02
C LYS A 82 3.07 40.38 -17.45
N GLN A 83 3.92 40.68 -18.44
CA GLN A 83 3.65 40.48 -19.86
C GLN A 83 3.82 39.02 -20.32
N CYS A 84 3.94 38.06 -19.40
CA CYS A 84 4.20 36.64 -19.67
C CYS A 84 5.45 36.36 -20.52
N SER A 85 6.36 37.32 -20.64
CA SER A 85 7.62 37.21 -21.37
C SER A 85 8.72 36.64 -20.46
N TYR A 86 8.53 35.41 -19.98
CA TYR A 86 9.34 34.83 -18.90
C TYR A 86 10.82 34.69 -19.22
N ARG A 87 11.20 34.36 -20.47
CA ARG A 87 12.60 34.31 -20.90
C ARG A 87 13.28 35.68 -20.78
N LYS A 88 12.63 36.74 -21.28
CA LYS A 88 13.13 38.13 -21.16
C LYS A 88 13.18 38.58 -19.70
N ALA A 89 12.20 38.17 -18.89
CA ALA A 89 12.20 38.45 -17.46
C ALA A 89 13.43 37.81 -16.78
N ALA A 90 13.72 36.53 -17.04
CA ALA A 90 14.86 35.82 -16.48
C ALA A 90 16.21 36.45 -16.90
N GLU A 91 16.36 36.82 -18.18
CA GLU A 91 17.54 37.54 -18.68
C GLU A 91 17.69 38.90 -17.98
N THR A 92 16.60 39.64 -17.82
CA THR A 92 16.64 40.96 -17.16
C THR A 92 16.94 40.85 -15.66
N PHE A 93 16.41 39.84 -14.97
CA PHE A 93 16.78 39.56 -13.58
C PHE A 93 18.23 39.11 -13.44
N THR A 94 18.79 38.41 -14.43
CA THR A 94 20.21 38.05 -14.46
C THR A 94 21.09 39.31 -14.50
N GLU A 95 20.70 40.31 -15.29
CA GLU A 95 21.38 41.60 -15.30
C GLU A 95 21.20 42.37 -13.97
N ALA A 96 20.01 42.30 -13.36
CA ALA A 96 19.79 42.87 -12.04
C ALA A 96 20.71 42.26 -10.97
N ILE A 97 20.90 40.93 -11.01
CA ILE A 97 21.83 40.18 -10.13
C ILE A 97 23.27 40.63 -10.37
N ARG A 98 23.71 40.77 -11.63
CA ARG A 98 25.07 41.20 -12.00
C ARG A 98 25.41 42.61 -11.52
N LEU A 99 24.44 43.52 -11.53
CA LEU A 99 24.60 44.92 -11.13
C LEU A 99 24.47 45.15 -9.61
N CYS A 100 23.96 44.17 -8.88
CA CYS A 100 23.73 44.27 -7.44
C CYS A 100 25.06 44.16 -6.66
N PRO A 101 25.41 45.12 -5.79
CA PRO A 101 26.53 44.97 -4.87
C PRO A 101 26.32 43.76 -3.94
N ALA A 102 27.37 42.98 -3.69
CA ALA A 102 27.28 41.73 -2.92
C ALA A 102 26.82 41.95 -1.46
N GLU A 103 27.04 43.15 -0.91
CA GLU A 103 26.62 43.55 0.43
C GLU A 103 25.09 43.70 0.54
N GLN A 104 24.39 43.88 -0.58
CA GLN A 104 22.93 44.05 -0.63
C GLN A 104 22.19 42.71 -0.66
N LYS A 105 22.45 41.86 0.35
CA LYS A 105 21.92 40.48 0.43
C LYS A 105 20.40 40.38 0.23
N ASN A 106 19.62 41.26 0.87
CA ASN A 106 18.16 41.25 0.78
C ASN A 106 17.66 41.55 -0.64
N HIS A 107 18.22 42.57 -1.30
CA HIS A 107 17.83 42.90 -2.68
C HIS A 107 18.29 41.80 -3.65
N LEU A 108 19.48 41.26 -3.45
CA LEU A 108 20.01 40.15 -4.23
C LEU A 108 19.13 38.89 -4.11
N ALA A 109 18.68 38.56 -2.89
CA ALA A 109 17.75 37.44 -2.64
C ALA A 109 16.43 37.62 -3.39
N VAL A 110 15.87 38.84 -3.41
CA VAL A 110 14.65 39.16 -4.19
C VAL A 110 14.90 38.99 -5.70
N CYS A 111 16.05 39.42 -6.22
CA CYS A 111 16.36 39.23 -7.64
C CYS A 111 16.47 37.74 -8.01
N TYR A 112 17.11 36.92 -7.17
CA TYR A 112 17.15 35.47 -7.35
C TYR A 112 15.75 34.85 -7.31
N GLN A 113 14.94 35.16 -6.29
CA GLN A 113 13.58 34.61 -6.19
C GLN A 113 12.69 35.01 -7.37
N ASN A 114 12.82 36.25 -7.88
CA ASN A 114 12.07 36.70 -9.04
C ASN A 114 12.50 35.96 -10.32
N ARG A 115 13.79 35.66 -10.46
CA ARG A 115 14.30 34.84 -11.56
C ARG A 115 13.84 33.39 -11.45
N ALA A 116 13.83 32.83 -10.23
CA ALA A 116 13.22 31.53 -9.95
C ALA A 116 11.76 31.48 -10.39
N ALA A 117 10.98 32.54 -10.09
CA ALA A 117 9.60 32.65 -10.55
C ALA A 117 9.46 32.59 -12.07
N ALA A 118 10.40 33.21 -12.80
CA ALA A 118 10.45 33.13 -14.26
C ALA A 118 10.81 31.73 -14.74
N TYR A 119 11.73 31.03 -14.07
CA TYR A 119 12.08 29.64 -14.39
C TYR A 119 10.95 28.65 -14.15
N ASP A 120 10.17 28.80 -13.06
CA ASP A 120 8.94 28.02 -12.85
C ASP A 120 7.99 28.12 -14.05
N ARG A 121 7.80 29.34 -14.56
CA ARG A 121 6.93 29.61 -15.71
C ARG A 121 7.50 29.13 -17.04
N LEU A 122 8.80 28.88 -17.10
CA LEU A 122 9.48 28.29 -18.26
C LEU A 122 9.52 26.75 -18.20
N GLY A 123 8.97 26.14 -17.15
CA GLY A 123 9.02 24.68 -16.96
C GLY A 123 10.42 24.19 -16.59
N ASP A 124 11.22 25.02 -15.92
CA ASP A 124 12.57 24.67 -15.47
C ASP A 124 12.68 24.75 -13.94
N PRO A 125 12.15 23.74 -13.23
CA PRO A 125 12.15 23.73 -11.77
C PRO A 125 13.55 23.56 -11.18
N GLU A 126 14.49 22.92 -11.87
CA GLU A 126 15.87 22.78 -11.39
C GLU A 126 16.58 24.13 -11.26
N ARG A 127 16.49 25.00 -12.29
CA ARG A 127 17.00 26.37 -12.17
C ARG A 127 16.25 27.19 -11.13
N SER A 128 14.96 26.94 -10.95
CA SER A 128 14.17 27.57 -9.88
C SER A 128 14.67 27.16 -8.49
N ILE A 129 14.96 25.88 -8.26
CA ILE A 129 15.53 25.36 -7.01
C ILE A 129 16.88 26.00 -6.73
N MET A 130 17.77 26.10 -7.73
CA MET A 130 19.08 26.74 -7.59
C MET A 130 18.96 28.20 -7.16
N ASP A 131 18.09 28.97 -7.81
CA ASP A 131 17.89 30.38 -7.49
C ASP A 131 17.21 30.58 -6.14
N CYS A 132 16.20 29.77 -5.80
CA CYS A 132 15.57 29.83 -4.48
C CYS A 132 16.58 29.46 -3.38
N THR A 133 17.45 28.49 -3.61
CA THR A 133 18.51 28.10 -2.66
C THR A 133 19.46 29.26 -2.41
N LYS A 134 19.94 29.94 -3.46
CA LYS A 134 20.72 31.17 -3.29
C LYS A 134 19.96 32.28 -2.55
N ALA A 135 18.67 32.44 -2.83
CA ALA A 135 17.85 33.44 -2.14
C ALA A 135 17.72 33.14 -0.63
N VAL A 136 17.56 31.86 -0.25
CA VAL A 136 17.48 31.41 1.15
C VAL A 136 18.85 31.51 1.85
N GLU A 137 19.96 31.20 1.17
CA GLU A 137 21.32 31.42 1.71
C GLU A 137 21.60 32.90 2.03
N LEU A 138 21.11 33.80 1.18
CA LEU A 138 21.28 35.25 1.34
C LEU A 138 20.34 35.84 2.40
N ALA A 139 19.11 35.33 2.46
CA ALA A 139 18.06 35.78 3.38
C ALA A 139 17.25 34.57 3.88
N PRO A 140 17.67 33.92 4.98
CA PRO A 140 17.04 32.69 5.48
C PRO A 140 15.54 32.83 5.80
N LEU A 141 15.11 34.00 6.26
CA LEU A 141 13.71 34.31 6.56
C LEU A 141 12.89 34.72 5.32
N TYR A 142 13.43 34.59 4.10
CA TYR A 142 12.70 34.94 2.90
C TYR A 142 11.70 33.83 2.50
N LEU A 143 10.60 33.74 3.23
CA LEU A 143 9.61 32.65 3.10
C LEU A 143 9.04 32.50 1.69
N LYS A 144 8.94 33.58 0.90
CA LYS A 144 8.52 33.49 -0.51
C LYS A 144 9.49 32.69 -1.39
N ALA A 145 10.77 32.64 -1.05
CA ALA A 145 11.75 31.81 -1.74
C ALA A 145 11.67 30.36 -1.24
N VAL A 146 11.54 30.15 0.08
CA VAL A 146 11.36 28.82 0.69
C VAL A 146 10.14 28.11 0.09
N VAL A 147 8.96 28.76 0.11
CA VAL A 147 7.72 28.16 -0.41
C VAL A 147 7.80 27.90 -1.92
N ARG A 148 8.51 28.76 -2.68
CA ARG A 148 8.74 28.51 -4.11
C ARG A 148 9.66 27.30 -4.32
N ARG A 149 10.71 27.16 -3.52
CA ARG A 149 11.62 26.01 -3.56
C ARG A 149 10.89 24.71 -3.24
N ALA A 150 10.04 24.71 -2.21
CA ALA A 150 9.18 23.56 -1.89
C ALA A 150 8.31 23.13 -3.08
N ARG A 151 7.62 24.08 -3.72
CA ARG A 151 6.80 23.78 -4.91
C ARG A 151 7.62 23.28 -6.09
N ALA A 152 8.82 23.81 -6.28
CA ALA A 152 9.75 23.34 -7.30
C ALA A 152 10.23 21.91 -7.00
N TYR A 153 10.57 21.59 -5.74
CA TYR A 153 10.90 20.23 -5.31
C TYR A 153 9.77 19.23 -5.58
N LEU A 154 8.52 19.61 -5.30
CA LEU A 154 7.36 18.77 -5.66
C LEU A 154 7.27 18.49 -7.16
N SER A 155 7.58 19.48 -8.00
CA SER A 155 7.53 19.31 -9.45
C SER A 155 8.64 18.40 -10.03
N VAL A 156 9.71 18.15 -9.26
CA VAL A 156 10.81 17.22 -9.64
C VAL A 156 10.80 15.92 -8.83
N ASN A 157 9.67 15.57 -8.22
CA ASN A 157 9.50 14.37 -7.40
C ASN A 157 10.47 14.26 -6.21
N ARG A 158 10.73 15.38 -5.53
CA ARG A 158 11.57 15.48 -4.33
C ARG A 158 10.73 15.89 -3.10
N PRO A 159 9.80 15.04 -2.62
CA PRO A 159 8.84 15.44 -1.60
C PRO A 159 9.47 15.64 -0.22
N ASP A 160 10.56 14.95 0.11
CA ASP A 160 11.21 15.06 1.42
C ASP A 160 11.80 16.46 1.61
N GLU A 161 12.53 16.96 0.61
CA GLU A 161 13.07 18.33 0.62
C GLU A 161 11.96 19.39 0.55
N ALA A 162 10.83 19.08 -0.10
CA ALA A 162 9.66 19.96 -0.07
C ALA A 162 9.03 20.02 1.33
N LEU A 163 8.93 18.89 2.04
CA LEU A 163 8.40 18.82 3.39
C LEU A 163 9.27 19.60 4.37
N ASP A 164 10.60 19.53 4.25
CA ASP A 164 11.54 20.31 5.06
C ASP A 164 11.28 21.83 4.92
N ASP A 165 11.15 22.30 3.68
CA ASP A 165 10.87 23.72 3.38
C ASP A 165 9.48 24.16 3.86
N LEU A 166 8.46 23.33 3.65
CA LEU A 166 7.09 23.63 4.10
C LEU A 166 7.00 23.65 5.62
N THR A 167 7.70 22.73 6.29
CA THR A 167 7.79 22.67 7.75
C THR A 167 8.49 23.92 8.28
N TYR A 168 9.61 24.32 7.67
CA TYR A 168 10.28 25.57 8.01
C TYR A 168 9.35 26.78 7.83
N ALA A 169 8.64 26.87 6.71
CA ALA A 169 7.70 27.96 6.45
C ALA A 169 6.56 28.01 7.48
N PHE A 170 6.04 26.86 7.90
CA PHE A 170 5.00 26.74 8.92
C PHE A 170 5.49 27.23 10.29
N VAL A 171 6.71 26.86 10.69
CA VAL A 171 7.30 27.29 11.97
C VAL A 171 7.58 28.79 11.99
N MET A 172 7.99 29.37 10.85
CA MET A 172 8.34 30.79 10.76
C MET A 172 7.14 31.72 10.56
N ALA A 173 6.08 31.27 9.88
CA ALA A 173 4.85 32.05 9.66
C ALA A 173 3.59 31.17 9.91
N PRO A 174 3.25 30.89 11.17
CA PRO A 174 2.08 30.08 11.52
C PRO A 174 0.78 30.65 10.96
N GLU A 175 0.69 31.96 10.75
CA GLU A 175 -0.47 32.62 10.16
C GLU A 175 -0.67 32.32 8.66
N ALA A 176 0.38 31.87 7.97
CA ALA A 176 0.31 31.49 6.56
C ALA A 176 -0.09 30.01 6.34
N THR A 177 -0.31 29.26 7.41
CA THR A 177 -0.61 27.82 7.42
C THR A 177 -1.68 27.40 6.42
N ASP A 178 -2.81 28.12 6.38
CA ASP A 178 -3.94 27.76 5.52
C ASP A 178 -3.56 27.78 4.02
N SER A 179 -2.61 28.64 3.64
CA SER A 179 -2.13 28.74 2.26
C SER A 179 -1.16 27.65 1.84
N LEU A 180 -0.50 26.99 2.80
CA LEU A 180 0.50 25.94 2.58
C LEU A 180 -0.09 24.53 2.71
N LYS A 181 -1.28 24.41 3.31
CA LYS A 181 -1.92 23.11 3.56
C LYS A 181 -1.99 22.23 2.31
N THR A 182 -2.38 22.79 1.16
CA THR A 182 -2.45 22.03 -0.10
C THR A 182 -1.08 21.57 -0.61
N ASP A 183 -0.04 22.37 -0.38
CA ASP A 183 1.33 22.00 -0.74
C ASP A 183 1.82 20.86 0.17
N VAL A 184 1.53 20.91 1.47
CA VAL A 184 1.84 19.83 2.44
C VAL A 184 1.09 18.55 2.10
N ASP A 185 -0.22 18.62 1.84
CA ASP A 185 -1.03 17.45 1.45
C ASP A 185 -0.45 16.78 0.18
N SER A 186 -0.01 17.59 -0.79
CA SER A 186 0.63 17.09 -2.01
C SER A 186 1.98 16.44 -1.74
N ALA A 187 2.79 17.04 -0.86
CA ALA A 187 4.10 16.52 -0.49
C ALA A 187 4.00 15.19 0.25
N VAL A 188 3.09 15.08 1.22
CA VAL A 188 2.84 13.84 1.98
C VAL A 188 2.31 12.75 1.05
N ALA A 189 1.37 13.07 0.15
CA ALA A 189 0.84 12.09 -0.81
C ALA A 189 1.94 11.56 -1.74
N LEU A 190 2.83 12.44 -2.21
CA LEU A 190 3.93 12.06 -3.09
C LEU A 190 5.00 11.23 -2.36
N ALA A 191 5.37 11.62 -1.13
CA ALA A 191 6.28 10.84 -0.28
C ALA A 191 5.72 9.44 0.01
N ALA A 192 4.43 9.35 0.35
CA ALA A 192 3.76 8.07 0.56
C ALA A 192 3.76 7.20 -0.70
N ALA A 193 3.50 7.78 -1.88
CA ALA A 193 3.55 7.04 -3.15
C ALA A 193 4.98 6.55 -3.47
N ASN A 194 5.99 7.40 -3.29
CA ASN A 194 7.40 7.02 -3.47
C ASN A 194 7.82 5.91 -2.51
N LEU A 195 7.39 5.98 -1.24
CA LEU A 195 7.65 4.94 -0.25
C LEU A 195 6.97 3.63 -0.63
N VAL A 196 5.69 3.65 -1.04
CA VAL A 196 4.97 2.45 -1.48
C VAL A 196 5.67 1.80 -2.67
N GLU A 197 6.07 2.59 -3.67
CA GLU A 197 6.79 2.09 -4.84
C GLU A 197 8.18 1.54 -4.47
N HIS A 198 8.91 2.23 -3.59
CA HIS A 198 10.18 1.73 -3.08
C HIS A 198 10.02 0.40 -2.37
N VAL A 199 9.07 0.29 -1.44
CA VAL A 199 8.76 -0.94 -0.71
C VAL A 199 8.34 -2.04 -1.69
N LYS A 200 7.49 -1.76 -2.69
CA LYS A 200 7.12 -2.75 -3.71
C LYS A 200 8.34 -3.33 -4.42
N ASN A 201 9.33 -2.50 -4.74
CA ASN A 201 10.52 -2.90 -5.48
C ASN A 201 11.64 -3.51 -4.62
N THR A 202 11.68 -3.20 -3.31
CA THR A 202 12.71 -3.72 -2.39
C THR A 202 12.21 -4.80 -1.44
N ARG A 203 10.90 -5.07 -1.41
CA ARG A 203 10.31 -6.09 -0.56
C ARG A 203 10.85 -7.47 -0.92
N GLU A 204 11.55 -8.07 0.04
CA GLU A 204 12.00 -9.45 -0.05
C GLU A 204 10.86 -10.43 0.21
N SER A 205 11.03 -11.64 -0.31
CA SER A 205 10.15 -12.77 -0.06
C SER A 205 10.11 -13.11 1.44
N ILE A 206 8.92 -13.36 1.97
CA ILE A 206 8.74 -13.73 3.38
C ILE A 206 8.85 -15.27 3.49
N PRO A 207 9.41 -15.83 4.58
CA PRO A 207 9.35 -17.27 4.83
C PRO A 207 7.90 -17.74 4.97
N VAL A 208 7.61 -18.95 4.49
CA VAL A 208 6.28 -19.54 4.65
C VAL A 208 6.00 -19.78 6.13
N ARG A 209 4.88 -19.24 6.63
CA ARG A 209 4.44 -19.44 8.02
C ARG A 209 3.62 -20.70 8.16
N ASP A 210 3.79 -21.40 9.29
CA ASP A 210 3.05 -22.63 9.61
C ASP A 210 1.53 -22.43 9.55
N GLU A 211 1.03 -21.28 10.01
CA GLU A 211 -0.40 -20.99 10.03
C GLU A 211 -1.01 -20.96 8.63
N LEU A 212 -0.26 -20.54 7.61
CA LEU A 212 -0.73 -20.52 6.22
C LEU A 212 -0.86 -21.93 5.65
N VAL A 213 0.08 -22.81 5.97
CA VAL A 213 0.05 -24.21 5.55
C VAL A 213 -1.05 -24.96 6.29
N LEU A 214 -1.25 -24.69 7.58
CA LEU A 214 -2.39 -25.22 8.34
C LEU A 214 -3.71 -24.75 7.75
N LEU A 215 -3.85 -23.46 7.44
CA LEU A 215 -5.05 -22.93 6.80
C LEU A 215 -5.34 -23.63 5.47
N TRP A 216 -4.34 -23.81 4.61
CA TRP A 216 -4.50 -24.59 3.38
C TRP A 216 -4.96 -26.03 3.65
N ARG A 217 -4.26 -26.76 4.53
CA ARG A 217 -4.55 -28.18 4.83
C ARG A 217 -5.95 -28.38 5.38
N SER A 218 -6.46 -27.42 6.15
CA SER A 218 -7.76 -27.49 6.80
C SER A 218 -8.90 -26.96 5.94
N SER A 219 -8.63 -26.05 5.00
CA SER A 219 -9.67 -25.45 4.16
C SER A 219 -10.05 -26.29 2.94
N TYR A 220 -9.08 -26.88 2.23
CA TYR A 220 -9.33 -27.43 0.89
C TYR A 220 -9.48 -28.96 0.95
N VAL A 221 -10.68 -29.47 1.27
CA VAL A 221 -10.92 -30.89 1.57
C VAL A 221 -10.85 -31.81 0.35
N ASN A 222 -11.00 -31.27 -0.86
CA ASN A 222 -10.96 -32.00 -2.13
C ASN A 222 -9.67 -31.76 -2.93
N ASP A 223 -8.66 -31.10 -2.34
CA ASP A 223 -7.38 -30.86 -2.99
C ASP A 223 -6.60 -32.18 -3.19
N PRO A 224 -6.32 -32.59 -4.44
CA PRO A 224 -5.58 -33.83 -4.71
C PRO A 224 -4.18 -33.86 -4.07
N ILE A 225 -3.51 -32.70 -3.96
CA ILE A 225 -2.17 -32.62 -3.33
C ILE A 225 -2.28 -32.89 -1.83
N LEU A 226 -3.35 -32.44 -1.18
CA LEU A 226 -3.57 -32.71 0.24
C LEU A 226 -3.95 -34.17 0.52
N HIS A 227 -4.54 -34.87 -0.45
CA HIS A 227 -4.70 -36.32 -0.37
C HIS A 227 -3.33 -37.01 -0.34
N ASP A 228 -2.46 -36.71 -1.31
CA ASP A 228 -1.10 -37.25 -1.36
C ASP A 228 -0.29 -36.91 -0.09
N LEU A 229 -0.48 -35.71 0.47
CA LEU A 229 0.21 -35.29 1.69
C LEU A 229 -0.20 -36.13 2.92
N LYS A 230 -1.42 -36.67 2.97
CA LYS A 230 -1.89 -37.53 4.07
C LYS A 230 -1.27 -38.94 4.02
N GLU A 231 -0.92 -39.42 2.84
CA GLU A 231 -0.37 -40.77 2.66
C GLU A 231 1.15 -40.77 2.73
N GLU A 232 1.72 -41.57 3.65
CA GLU A 232 3.16 -41.82 3.65
C GLU A 232 3.53 -42.68 2.44
N SER A 233 4.20 -42.05 1.47
CA SER A 233 4.68 -42.73 0.28
C SER A 233 6.10 -43.24 0.47
N ARG A 234 6.38 -44.44 -0.05
CA ARG A 234 7.74 -45.01 -0.12
C ARG A 234 8.53 -44.49 -1.33
N SER A 235 7.93 -43.66 -2.17
CA SER A 235 8.57 -43.11 -3.36
C SER A 235 9.60 -42.05 -2.97
N SER A 236 10.79 -42.14 -3.57
CA SER A 236 11.88 -41.16 -3.40
C SER A 236 11.89 -40.09 -4.50
N SER A 237 10.83 -39.99 -5.32
CA SER A 237 10.74 -38.96 -6.37
C SER A 237 10.83 -37.54 -5.78
N PRO A 238 11.36 -36.55 -6.52
CA PRO A 238 11.44 -35.16 -6.04
C PRO A 238 10.10 -34.59 -5.55
N TYR A 239 8.97 -34.91 -6.18
CA TYR A 239 7.64 -34.54 -5.68
C TYR A 239 7.36 -35.07 -4.25
N HIS A 240 7.64 -36.34 -4.00
CA HIS A 240 7.44 -36.93 -2.67
C HIS A 240 8.43 -36.39 -1.63
N GLN A 241 9.64 -36.00 -2.05
CA GLN A 241 10.57 -35.23 -1.20
C GLN A 241 9.97 -33.86 -0.85
N ALA A 242 9.30 -33.18 -1.79
CA ALA A 242 8.61 -31.93 -1.52
C ALA A 242 7.45 -32.11 -0.53
N LEU A 243 6.65 -33.17 -0.67
CA LEU A 243 5.62 -33.51 0.31
C LEU A 243 6.21 -33.76 1.71
N GLU A 244 7.34 -34.46 1.78
CA GLU A 244 8.02 -34.72 3.05
C GLU A 244 8.58 -33.43 3.68
N ALA A 245 9.15 -32.53 2.87
CA ALA A 245 9.56 -31.21 3.32
C ALA A 245 8.37 -30.42 3.91
N ILE A 246 7.16 -30.52 3.31
CA ILE A 246 5.94 -29.91 3.87
C ILE A 246 5.57 -30.53 5.22
N ARG A 247 5.63 -31.87 5.36
CA ARG A 247 5.33 -32.55 6.63
C ARG A 247 6.30 -32.13 7.75
N GLN A 248 7.57 -31.99 7.39
CA GLN A 248 8.65 -31.59 8.29
C GLN A 248 8.76 -30.07 8.48
N ARG A 249 7.88 -29.28 7.84
CA ARG A 249 7.87 -27.80 7.90
C ARG A 249 9.11 -27.13 7.29
N HIS A 250 9.84 -27.83 6.44
CA HIS A 250 10.96 -27.30 5.64
C HIS A 250 10.45 -26.66 4.35
N TYR A 251 9.58 -25.66 4.45
CA TYR A 251 8.86 -25.08 3.30
C TYR A 251 9.76 -24.41 2.25
N GLU A 252 10.95 -23.98 2.65
CA GLU A 252 11.92 -23.37 1.74
C GLU A 252 12.42 -24.34 0.65
N GLU A 253 12.40 -25.64 0.94
CA GLU A 253 12.86 -26.69 0.01
C GLU A 253 11.81 -27.06 -1.05
N VAL A 254 10.53 -26.73 -0.81
CA VAL A 254 9.39 -27.22 -1.62
C VAL A 254 9.51 -26.79 -3.08
N ILE A 255 9.71 -25.50 -3.35
CA ILE A 255 9.82 -24.97 -4.71
C ILE A 255 11.03 -25.58 -5.45
N PRO A 256 12.27 -25.55 -4.91
CA PRO A 256 13.43 -26.20 -5.54
C PRO A 256 13.23 -27.69 -5.84
N LEU A 257 12.56 -28.44 -4.94
CA LEU A 257 12.27 -29.85 -5.13
C LEU A 257 11.26 -30.08 -6.28
N LEU A 258 10.24 -29.23 -6.40
CA LEU A 258 9.27 -29.30 -7.50
C LEU A 258 9.87 -28.84 -8.84
N GLU A 259 10.75 -27.85 -8.85
CA GLU A 259 11.51 -27.48 -10.04
C GLU A 259 12.42 -28.63 -10.50
N ASN A 260 12.98 -29.38 -9.55
CA ASN A 260 13.73 -30.59 -9.87
C ASN A 260 12.82 -31.70 -10.42
N ASP A 261 11.62 -31.89 -9.87
CA ASP A 261 10.64 -32.86 -10.40
C ASP A 261 10.28 -32.55 -11.85
N LEU A 262 9.99 -31.28 -12.16
CA LEU A 262 9.71 -30.84 -13.52
C LEU A 262 10.88 -31.10 -14.49
N ARG A 263 12.13 -30.85 -14.07
CA ARG A 263 13.31 -31.18 -14.89
C ARG A 263 13.42 -32.69 -15.16
N VAL A 264 13.17 -33.52 -14.15
CA VAL A 264 13.17 -34.98 -14.29
C VAL A 264 12.07 -35.42 -15.25
N GLN A 265 10.85 -34.90 -15.12
CA GLN A 265 9.75 -35.20 -16.04
C GLN A 265 10.05 -34.78 -17.49
N GLN A 266 10.68 -33.62 -17.69
CA GLN A 266 11.08 -33.13 -19.02
C GLN A 266 12.23 -33.91 -19.66
N SER A 267 13.04 -34.62 -18.86
CA SER A 267 14.17 -35.41 -19.36
C SER A 267 13.75 -36.65 -20.16
N ASP A 268 12.54 -37.16 -19.93
CA ASP A 268 11.93 -38.23 -20.74
C ASP A 268 10.55 -37.79 -21.28
N PRO A 269 10.52 -37.08 -22.42
CA PRO A 269 9.27 -36.61 -23.03
C PRO A 269 8.27 -37.72 -23.36
N ASN A 270 8.71 -38.98 -23.51
CA ASN A 270 7.82 -40.09 -23.82
C ASN A 270 6.98 -40.53 -22.62
N HIS A 271 7.42 -40.24 -21.39
CA HIS A 271 6.71 -40.54 -20.14
C HIS A 271 6.23 -39.28 -19.41
N LEU A 272 6.21 -38.13 -20.10
CA LEU A 272 5.75 -36.87 -19.52
C LEU A 272 4.27 -36.95 -19.15
N ASN A 273 3.98 -36.98 -17.84
CA ASN A 273 2.63 -36.95 -17.33
C ASN A 273 2.18 -35.51 -17.11
N LEU A 274 1.38 -34.97 -18.04
CA LEU A 274 0.92 -33.58 -17.96
C LEU A 274 0.12 -33.28 -16.68
N THR A 275 -0.59 -34.26 -16.10
CA THR A 275 -1.27 -34.07 -14.81
C THR A 275 -0.27 -33.81 -13.67
N PHE A 276 0.90 -34.46 -13.68
CA PHE A 276 1.94 -34.20 -12.69
C PHE A 276 2.60 -32.84 -12.90
N VAL A 277 2.80 -32.42 -14.15
CA VAL A 277 3.27 -31.06 -14.47
C VAL A 277 2.31 -29.98 -13.95
N LEU A 278 1.00 -30.14 -14.19
CA LEU A 278 -0.03 -29.22 -13.69
C LEU A 278 -0.03 -29.16 -12.15
N ARG A 279 0.01 -30.33 -11.49
CA ARG A 279 0.10 -30.45 -10.03
C ARG A 279 1.29 -29.67 -9.48
N ASP A 280 2.47 -29.85 -10.06
CA ASP A 280 3.69 -29.22 -9.57
C ASP A 280 3.62 -27.70 -9.72
N TYR A 281 3.13 -27.18 -10.85
CA TYR A 281 2.95 -25.74 -11.00
C TYR A 281 1.91 -25.15 -10.04
N ILE A 282 0.81 -25.86 -9.76
CA ILE A 282 -0.17 -25.42 -8.76
C ILE A 282 0.45 -25.37 -7.37
N LEU A 283 1.18 -26.41 -6.98
CA LEU A 283 1.82 -26.45 -5.67
C LEU A 283 2.90 -25.36 -5.54
N GLN A 284 3.73 -25.19 -6.56
CA GLN A 284 4.71 -24.12 -6.57
C GLN A 284 4.07 -22.73 -6.54
N ALA A 285 2.98 -22.50 -7.29
CA ALA A 285 2.24 -21.24 -7.27
C ALA A 285 1.66 -20.96 -5.88
N ARG A 286 1.09 -21.98 -5.21
CA ARG A 286 0.60 -21.85 -3.83
C ARG A 286 1.72 -21.45 -2.86
N PHE A 287 2.88 -22.08 -2.94
CA PHE A 287 4.02 -21.72 -2.09
C PHE A 287 4.59 -20.35 -2.43
N ALA A 288 4.60 -19.94 -3.71
CA ALA A 288 4.98 -18.59 -4.11
C ALA A 288 4.02 -17.52 -3.54
N LEU A 289 2.72 -17.82 -3.51
CA LEU A 289 1.71 -16.96 -2.86
C LEU A 289 1.95 -16.86 -1.35
N MET A 290 2.20 -17.98 -0.65
CA MET A 290 2.49 -17.97 0.80
C MET A 290 3.78 -17.22 1.17
N LYS A 291 4.74 -17.18 0.23
CA LYS A 291 5.96 -16.39 0.33
C LYS A 291 5.80 -14.92 -0.07
N GLU A 292 4.61 -14.54 -0.54
CA GLU A 292 4.29 -13.23 -1.13
C GLU A 292 5.22 -12.83 -2.29
N ASN A 293 5.77 -13.81 -3.00
CA ASN A 293 6.61 -13.57 -4.18
C ASN A 293 5.73 -13.51 -5.43
N LEU A 294 5.20 -12.31 -5.72
CA LEU A 294 4.23 -12.09 -6.80
C LEU A 294 4.81 -12.31 -8.20
N VAL A 295 6.10 -12.02 -8.40
CA VAL A 295 6.81 -12.28 -9.66
C VAL A 295 6.83 -13.79 -9.92
N SER A 296 7.29 -14.55 -8.94
CA SER A 296 7.43 -15.99 -9.06
C SER A 296 6.08 -16.73 -9.06
N LEU A 297 5.05 -16.17 -8.42
CA LEU A 297 3.66 -16.62 -8.55
C LEU A 297 3.16 -16.45 -9.99
N LYS A 298 3.32 -15.26 -10.57
CA LYS A 298 2.88 -14.94 -11.93
C LYS A 298 3.54 -15.83 -12.97
N GLU A 299 4.84 -16.05 -12.87
CA GLU A 299 5.60 -16.92 -13.78
C GLU A 299 5.07 -18.36 -13.77
N ARG A 300 4.77 -18.91 -12.58
CA ARG A 300 4.25 -20.27 -12.43
C ARG A 300 2.81 -20.42 -12.93
N LEU A 301 1.97 -19.41 -12.71
CA LEU A 301 0.64 -19.37 -13.28
C LEU A 301 0.69 -19.30 -14.82
N ALA A 302 1.60 -18.49 -15.39
CA ALA A 302 1.78 -18.44 -16.83
C ALA A 302 2.30 -19.77 -17.41
N ALA A 303 3.23 -20.43 -16.72
CA ALA A 303 3.73 -21.75 -17.10
C ALA A 303 2.62 -22.82 -17.02
N PHE A 304 1.81 -22.81 -15.96
CA PHE A 304 0.62 -23.66 -15.83
C PHE A 304 -0.33 -23.45 -17.01
N ASP A 305 -0.68 -22.20 -17.35
CA ASP A 305 -1.62 -21.89 -18.43
C ASP A 305 -1.06 -22.33 -19.80
N GLY A 306 0.25 -22.15 -20.01
CA GLY A 306 0.95 -22.68 -21.17
C GLY A 306 0.76 -24.19 -21.33
N ILE A 307 1.00 -24.97 -20.27
CA ILE A 307 0.80 -26.43 -20.28
C ILE A 307 -0.68 -26.79 -20.44
N TRP A 308 -1.58 -26.11 -19.74
CA TRP A 308 -3.03 -26.32 -19.84
C TRP A 308 -3.52 -26.22 -21.29
N ASN A 309 -3.03 -25.22 -22.03
CA ASN A 309 -3.41 -25.00 -23.42
C ASN A 309 -2.90 -26.08 -24.38
N THR A 310 -1.93 -26.90 -23.97
CA THR A 310 -1.47 -28.07 -24.76
C THR A 310 -2.30 -29.34 -24.54
N LEU A 311 -3.12 -29.40 -23.49
CA LEU A 311 -3.93 -30.58 -23.19
C LEU A 311 -4.98 -30.83 -24.28
N ASN A 312 -5.24 -32.12 -24.56
CA ASN A 312 -6.31 -32.58 -25.45
C ASN A 312 -7.64 -32.76 -24.70
N GLY A 313 -8.72 -33.04 -25.44
CA GLY A 313 -10.08 -33.18 -24.91
C GLY A 313 -10.16 -34.07 -23.65
N ASP A 314 -9.81 -35.34 -23.75
CA ASP A 314 -9.92 -36.29 -22.62
C ASP A 314 -9.15 -35.81 -21.37
N SER A 315 -7.91 -35.34 -21.53
CA SER A 315 -7.10 -34.82 -20.42
C SER A 315 -7.65 -33.52 -19.83
N ARG A 316 -8.28 -32.65 -20.62
CA ARG A 316 -8.97 -31.45 -20.11
C ARG A 316 -10.23 -31.78 -19.31
N TYR A 317 -10.87 -32.91 -19.63
CA TYR A 317 -12.09 -33.35 -18.95
C TYR A 317 -11.85 -34.21 -17.72
N ASP A 318 -10.62 -34.70 -17.54
CA ASP A 318 -10.19 -35.39 -16.32
C ASP A 318 -10.50 -34.56 -15.06
N VAL A 319 -11.04 -35.23 -14.04
CA VAL A 319 -11.53 -34.58 -12.81
C VAL A 319 -10.38 -33.91 -12.06
N THR A 320 -9.23 -34.56 -11.99
CA THR A 320 -8.04 -34.03 -11.29
C THR A 320 -7.51 -32.80 -12.01
N ASN A 321 -7.43 -32.84 -13.34
CA ASN A 321 -7.01 -31.69 -14.14
C ASN A 321 -7.98 -30.51 -14.05
N LYS A 322 -9.30 -30.77 -14.00
CA LYS A 322 -10.31 -29.72 -13.74
C LYS A 322 -10.13 -29.06 -12.37
N ARG A 323 -9.83 -29.84 -11.33
CA ARG A 323 -9.51 -29.31 -9.99
C ARG A 323 -8.29 -28.41 -10.02
N PHE A 324 -7.21 -28.84 -10.67
CA PHE A 324 -6.04 -27.97 -10.83
C PHE A 324 -6.37 -26.71 -11.62
N ARG A 325 -7.24 -26.80 -12.63
CA ARG A 325 -7.67 -25.61 -13.39
C ARG A 325 -8.53 -24.65 -12.58
N SER A 326 -9.44 -25.13 -11.74
CA SER A 326 -10.20 -24.24 -10.85
C SER A 326 -9.28 -23.59 -9.81
N MET A 327 -8.34 -24.34 -9.23
CA MET A 327 -7.30 -23.81 -8.34
C MET A 327 -6.43 -22.73 -9.01
N TYR A 328 -6.06 -22.92 -10.27
CA TYR A 328 -5.35 -21.91 -11.06
C TYR A 328 -6.10 -20.58 -11.07
N HIS A 329 -7.42 -20.60 -11.33
CA HIS A 329 -8.21 -19.37 -11.35
C HIS A 329 -8.36 -18.73 -9.97
N ILE A 330 -8.46 -19.53 -8.90
CA ILE A 330 -8.41 -19.01 -7.51
C ILE A 330 -7.07 -18.33 -7.22
N LEU A 331 -5.94 -18.97 -7.56
CA LEU A 331 -4.60 -18.39 -7.37
C LEU A 331 -4.36 -17.17 -8.25
N LEU A 332 -4.92 -17.15 -9.47
CA LEU A 332 -4.88 -15.98 -10.36
C LEU A 332 -5.70 -14.82 -9.80
N ALA A 333 -6.88 -15.10 -9.23
CA ALA A 333 -7.68 -14.10 -8.52
C ALA A 333 -6.92 -13.52 -7.32
N ALA A 334 -6.23 -14.36 -6.55
CA ALA A 334 -5.37 -13.92 -5.44
C ALA A 334 -4.24 -13.00 -5.92
N TRP A 335 -3.54 -13.38 -6.99
CA TRP A 335 -2.50 -12.55 -7.60
C TRP A 335 -3.05 -11.20 -8.07
N LYS A 336 -4.24 -11.19 -8.71
CA LYS A 336 -4.92 -9.96 -9.17
C LYS A 336 -5.29 -9.01 -8.02
N ILE A 337 -5.78 -9.55 -6.91
CA ILE A 337 -6.06 -8.76 -5.69
C ILE A 337 -4.78 -8.08 -5.19
N LEU A 338 -3.68 -8.84 -5.09
CA LEU A 338 -2.40 -8.35 -4.55
C LEU A 338 -1.71 -7.34 -5.47
N GLU A 339 -1.85 -7.47 -6.79
CA GLU A 339 -1.36 -6.48 -7.77
C GLU A 339 -2.37 -5.34 -8.03
N HIS A 340 -3.53 -5.35 -7.37
CA HIS A 340 -4.63 -4.40 -7.61
C HIS A 340 -4.98 -4.25 -9.11
N CYS A 341 -5.06 -5.37 -9.83
CA CYS A 341 -5.24 -5.38 -11.28
C CYS A 341 -6.26 -6.41 -11.77
N GLY A 342 -6.87 -6.11 -12.93
CA GLY A 342 -7.76 -7.02 -13.62
C GLY A 342 -9.10 -7.28 -12.93
N ASP A 343 -9.92 -8.11 -13.59
CA ASP A 343 -11.22 -8.52 -13.08
C ASP A 343 -11.08 -9.78 -12.21
N VAL A 344 -11.26 -9.62 -10.90
CA VAL A 344 -11.21 -10.70 -9.89
C VAL A 344 -12.45 -11.56 -9.98
N GLU A 345 -13.63 -10.94 -10.11
CA GLU A 345 -14.93 -11.63 -10.15
C GLU A 345 -15.02 -12.57 -11.35
N SER A 346 -14.53 -12.12 -12.51
CA SER A 346 -14.45 -12.96 -13.71
C SER A 346 -13.61 -14.22 -13.50
N GLU A 347 -12.47 -14.13 -12.79
CA GLU A 347 -11.65 -15.32 -12.52
C GLU A 347 -12.33 -16.27 -11.53
N LEU A 348 -12.96 -15.74 -10.48
CA LEU A 348 -13.71 -16.56 -9.53
C LEU A 348 -14.90 -17.27 -10.21
N ASN A 349 -15.62 -16.58 -11.08
CA ASN A 349 -16.70 -17.17 -11.87
C ASN A 349 -16.19 -18.29 -12.79
N ARG A 350 -15.05 -18.10 -13.46
CA ARG A 350 -14.40 -19.17 -14.26
C ARG A 350 -14.02 -20.37 -13.41
N ALA A 351 -13.46 -20.15 -12.21
CA ALA A 351 -13.13 -21.24 -11.30
C ALA A 351 -14.37 -22.10 -10.98
N VAL A 352 -15.51 -21.43 -10.73
CA VAL A 352 -16.78 -22.11 -10.47
C VAL A 352 -17.32 -22.81 -11.71
N GLU A 353 -17.29 -22.18 -12.89
CA GLU A 353 -17.76 -22.81 -14.13
C GLU A 353 -17.01 -24.12 -14.44
N ILE A 354 -15.72 -24.17 -14.11
CA ILE A 354 -14.86 -25.34 -14.36
C ILE A 354 -15.18 -26.50 -13.40
N ASP A 355 -15.41 -26.21 -12.12
CA ASP A 355 -15.60 -27.22 -11.07
C ASP A 355 -16.70 -26.84 -10.07
N HIS A 356 -17.90 -26.60 -10.60
CA HIS A 356 -19.06 -26.09 -9.86
C HIS A 356 -19.56 -26.98 -8.71
N THR A 357 -19.15 -28.24 -8.65
CA THR A 357 -19.53 -29.20 -7.59
C THR A 357 -18.53 -29.22 -6.45
N ASN A 358 -17.36 -28.60 -6.62
CA ASN A 358 -16.30 -28.64 -5.63
C ASN A 358 -16.40 -27.46 -4.65
N VAL A 359 -16.70 -27.80 -3.39
CA VAL A 359 -16.84 -26.84 -2.28
C VAL A 359 -15.59 -25.98 -2.07
N ASP A 360 -14.40 -26.51 -2.39
CA ASP A 360 -13.11 -25.84 -2.24
C ASP A 360 -13.02 -24.56 -3.09
N VAL A 361 -13.67 -24.55 -4.26
CA VAL A 361 -13.69 -23.38 -5.15
C VAL A 361 -14.45 -22.23 -4.51
N TYR A 362 -15.60 -22.54 -3.90
CA TYR A 362 -16.43 -21.56 -3.22
C TYR A 362 -15.77 -21.07 -1.93
N LEU A 363 -15.13 -21.96 -1.18
CA LEU A 363 -14.41 -21.60 0.03
C LEU A 363 -13.20 -20.71 -0.29
N GLY A 364 -12.41 -21.07 -1.31
CA GLY A 364 -11.28 -20.28 -1.77
C GLY A 364 -11.71 -18.88 -2.24
N ALA A 365 -12.80 -18.78 -3.01
CA ALA A 365 -13.38 -17.50 -3.41
C ALA A 365 -13.82 -16.67 -2.19
N ALA A 366 -14.52 -17.27 -1.23
CA ALA A 366 -14.97 -16.58 -0.02
C ALA A 366 -13.80 -16.10 0.85
N LEU A 367 -12.74 -16.90 1.01
CA LEU A 367 -11.52 -16.50 1.72
C LEU A 367 -10.89 -15.27 1.06
N LEU A 368 -10.68 -15.30 -0.27
CA LEU A 368 -10.08 -14.19 -1.00
C LEU A 368 -10.92 -12.91 -0.95
N LEU A 369 -12.23 -13.02 -1.13
CA LEU A 369 -13.15 -11.88 -1.07
C LEU A 369 -13.24 -11.29 0.33
N SER A 370 -13.26 -12.13 1.37
CA SER A 370 -13.26 -11.69 2.77
C SER A 370 -12.00 -10.88 3.10
N GLU A 371 -10.82 -11.38 2.71
CA GLU A 371 -9.55 -10.66 2.90
C GLU A 371 -9.49 -9.35 2.09
N ASN A 372 -10.14 -9.31 0.92
CA ASN A 372 -10.25 -8.09 0.11
C ASN A 372 -11.34 -7.12 0.62
N GLY A 373 -12.04 -7.44 1.72
CA GLY A 373 -13.10 -6.62 2.31
C GLY A 373 -14.46 -6.69 1.59
N GLN A 374 -14.60 -7.58 0.60
CA GLN A 374 -15.85 -7.86 -0.14
C GLN A 374 -16.68 -8.90 0.63
N LEU A 375 -17.13 -8.50 1.82
CA LEU A 375 -17.75 -9.40 2.79
C LEU A 375 -19.10 -9.95 2.33
N GLN A 376 -19.90 -9.16 1.59
CA GLN A 376 -21.20 -9.61 1.12
C GLN A 376 -21.04 -10.66 0.02
N GLU A 377 -20.14 -10.42 -0.93
CA GLU A 377 -19.83 -11.37 -1.98
C GLU A 377 -19.23 -12.65 -1.40
N ALA A 378 -18.37 -12.54 -0.38
CA ALA A 378 -17.87 -13.71 0.36
C ALA A 378 -19.01 -14.53 0.98
N ILE A 379 -20.00 -13.88 1.60
CA ILE A 379 -21.19 -14.55 2.14
C ILE A 379 -21.98 -15.25 1.04
N ASP A 380 -22.15 -14.63 -0.13
CA ASP A 380 -22.86 -15.23 -1.25
C ASP A 380 -22.17 -16.53 -1.74
N TYR A 381 -20.84 -16.55 -1.79
CA TYR A 381 -20.07 -17.77 -2.08
C TYR A 381 -20.22 -18.83 -1.00
N LEU A 382 -20.21 -18.45 0.29
CA LEU A 382 -20.46 -19.37 1.41
C LEU A 382 -21.88 -19.94 1.39
N ASP A 383 -22.87 -19.17 0.96
CA ASP A 383 -24.24 -19.64 0.79
C ASP A 383 -24.38 -20.64 -0.36
N ARG A 384 -23.63 -20.44 -1.44
CA ARG A 384 -23.53 -21.43 -2.53
C ARG A 384 -22.83 -22.70 -2.07
N LEU A 385 -21.73 -22.58 -1.33
CA LEU A 385 -21.04 -23.70 -0.70
C LEU A 385 -22.00 -24.49 0.19
N SER A 386 -22.70 -23.81 1.09
CA SER A 386 -23.65 -24.42 2.04
C SER A 386 -24.82 -25.13 1.38
N LYS A 387 -25.17 -24.81 0.12
CA LYS A 387 -26.18 -25.55 -0.65
C LYS A 387 -25.63 -26.87 -1.21
N ILE A 388 -24.33 -26.92 -1.48
CA ILE A 388 -23.63 -28.12 -1.98
C ILE A 388 -23.29 -29.04 -0.80
N ASP A 389 -22.72 -28.48 0.26
CA ASP A 389 -22.37 -29.20 1.48
C ASP A 389 -22.81 -28.41 2.73
N PRO A 390 -24.03 -28.67 3.22
CA PRO A 390 -24.53 -28.07 4.46
C PRO A 390 -23.74 -28.47 5.71
N ALA A 391 -22.99 -29.57 5.66
CA ALA A 391 -22.21 -30.11 6.78
C ALA A 391 -20.73 -29.68 6.75
N HIS A 392 -20.33 -28.83 5.80
CA HIS A 392 -18.96 -28.37 5.66
C HIS A 392 -18.45 -27.74 6.97
N HIS A 393 -17.30 -28.21 7.46
CA HIS A 393 -16.81 -27.91 8.81
C HIS A 393 -16.49 -26.42 9.05
N LEU A 394 -16.14 -25.67 7.99
CA LEU A 394 -15.79 -24.24 8.09
C LEU A 394 -16.91 -23.27 7.70
N VAL A 395 -17.95 -23.69 6.97
CA VAL A 395 -18.84 -22.73 6.26
C VAL A 395 -19.60 -21.83 7.23
N ASN A 396 -20.10 -22.40 8.33
CA ASN A 396 -20.88 -21.66 9.32
C ASN A 396 -20.00 -20.69 10.13
N HIS A 397 -18.76 -21.09 10.42
CA HIS A 397 -17.79 -20.25 11.13
C HIS A 397 -17.36 -19.06 10.27
N MET A 398 -16.99 -19.32 9.02
CA MET A 398 -16.63 -18.26 8.08
C MET A 398 -17.79 -17.29 7.81
N ARG A 399 -19.01 -17.81 7.65
CA ARG A 399 -20.20 -16.97 7.45
C ARG A 399 -20.46 -16.09 8.67
N ALA A 400 -20.32 -16.64 9.88
CA ALA A 400 -20.49 -15.87 11.12
C ALA A 400 -19.42 -14.76 11.24
N ASN A 401 -18.17 -15.04 10.87
CA ASN A 401 -17.09 -14.04 10.86
C ASN A 401 -17.33 -12.93 9.82
N CYS A 402 -17.74 -13.27 8.60
CA CYS A 402 -18.06 -12.28 7.57
C CYS A 402 -19.23 -11.38 8.02
N ASN A 403 -20.27 -11.97 8.61
CA ASN A 403 -21.40 -11.20 9.16
C ASN A 403 -20.95 -10.29 10.31
N MET A 404 -20.13 -10.80 11.22
CA MET A 404 -19.56 -10.00 12.31
C MET A 404 -18.79 -8.79 11.77
N ALA A 405 -17.91 -9.01 10.80
CA ALA A 405 -17.13 -7.94 10.16
C ALA A 405 -18.02 -6.92 9.43
N LEU A 406 -19.08 -7.39 8.75
CA LEU A 406 -20.03 -6.53 8.06
C LEU A 406 -20.81 -5.66 9.06
N LYS A 407 -21.30 -6.26 10.16
CA LYS A 407 -21.99 -5.53 11.24
C LYS A 407 -21.08 -4.51 11.92
N ALA A 408 -19.84 -4.89 12.20
CA ALA A 408 -18.84 -3.99 12.75
C ALA A 408 -18.56 -2.80 11.82
N SER A 409 -18.47 -3.05 10.49
CA SER A 409 -18.18 -2.01 9.50
C SER A 409 -19.26 -0.92 9.40
N VAL A 410 -20.50 -1.23 9.76
CA VAL A 410 -21.64 -0.28 9.79
C VAL A 410 -21.94 0.28 11.18
N GLY A 411 -21.14 -0.08 12.20
CA GLY A 411 -21.33 0.38 13.58
C GLY A 411 -22.43 -0.35 14.37
N ASP A 412 -22.92 -1.50 13.87
CA ASP A 412 -23.89 -2.35 14.58
C ASP A 412 -23.18 -3.23 15.62
N VAL A 413 -22.81 -2.61 16.75
CA VAL A 413 -22.08 -3.29 17.84
C VAL A 413 -22.90 -4.44 18.42
N GLY A 414 -24.21 -4.27 18.61
CA GLY A 414 -25.08 -5.31 19.14
C GLY A 414 -25.16 -6.53 18.22
N GLY A 415 -25.31 -6.29 16.91
CA GLY A 415 -25.27 -7.34 15.89
C GLY A 415 -23.91 -8.05 15.81
N ALA A 416 -22.80 -7.30 15.92
CA ALA A 416 -21.46 -7.88 15.93
C ALA A 416 -21.25 -8.80 17.15
N VAL A 417 -21.65 -8.37 18.35
CA VAL A 417 -21.58 -9.18 19.58
C VAL A 417 -22.45 -10.43 19.50
N ALA A 418 -23.63 -10.33 18.89
CA ALA A 418 -24.48 -11.50 18.62
C ALA A 418 -23.79 -12.51 17.67
N CYS A 419 -23.11 -12.03 16.63
CA CYS A 419 -22.32 -12.88 15.75
C CYS A 419 -21.15 -13.55 16.48
N MET A 420 -20.41 -12.81 17.34
CA MET A 420 -19.36 -13.39 18.19
C MET A 420 -19.88 -14.53 19.06
N THR A 421 -21.04 -14.32 19.68
CA THR A 421 -21.70 -15.35 20.52
C THR A 421 -22.07 -16.57 19.67
N LYS A 422 -22.49 -16.36 18.42
CA LYS A 422 -22.76 -17.45 17.49
C LYS A 422 -21.51 -18.25 17.15
N VAL A 423 -20.38 -17.58 16.93
CA VAL A 423 -19.08 -18.25 16.71
C VAL A 423 -18.67 -19.07 17.94
N ASP A 424 -18.84 -18.54 19.16
CA ASP A 424 -18.56 -19.29 20.40
C ASP A 424 -19.38 -20.57 20.49
N GLN A 425 -20.68 -20.48 20.20
CA GLN A 425 -21.56 -21.65 20.17
C GLN A 425 -21.09 -22.67 19.14
N LEU A 426 -20.72 -22.23 17.94
CA LEU A 426 -20.22 -23.13 16.89
C LEU A 426 -18.91 -23.81 17.28
N LEU A 427 -17.99 -23.11 17.96
CA LEU A 427 -16.75 -23.69 18.47
C LEU A 427 -17.02 -24.73 19.57
N GLN A 428 -17.91 -24.42 20.51
CA GLN A 428 -18.30 -25.36 21.59
C GLN A 428 -18.98 -26.63 21.07
N MET A 429 -19.74 -26.52 19.98
CA MET A 429 -20.38 -27.68 19.33
C MET A 429 -19.36 -28.62 18.66
N ASN A 430 -18.18 -28.09 18.28
CA ASN A 430 -17.10 -28.86 17.68
C ASN A 430 -16.00 -29.11 18.73
N GLN A 431 -16.16 -30.11 19.60
CA GLN A 431 -15.13 -30.44 20.62
C GLN A 431 -13.77 -30.81 20.01
N ASN A 432 -13.76 -31.33 18.77
CA ASN A 432 -12.56 -31.57 17.97
C ASN A 432 -12.38 -30.48 16.89
N ALA A 433 -12.79 -29.23 17.19
CA ALA A 433 -12.64 -28.10 16.29
C ALA A 433 -11.20 -28.06 15.75
N ASP A 434 -11.08 -28.04 14.43
CA ASP A 434 -9.81 -27.87 13.76
C ASP A 434 -9.09 -26.64 14.34
N PRO A 435 -7.81 -26.71 14.75
CA PRO A 435 -7.05 -25.55 15.22
C PRO A 435 -7.18 -24.33 14.30
N VAL A 436 -7.43 -24.55 13.00
CA VAL A 436 -7.70 -23.47 12.04
C VAL A 436 -8.92 -22.62 12.41
N LEU A 437 -9.92 -23.18 13.10
CA LEU A 437 -11.11 -22.42 13.50
C LEU A 437 -10.74 -21.29 14.46
N TYR A 438 -9.75 -21.50 15.33
CA TYR A 438 -9.22 -20.47 16.20
C TYR A 438 -8.45 -19.39 15.41
N LEU A 439 -7.66 -19.80 14.42
CA LEU A 439 -6.97 -18.88 13.49
C LEU A 439 -7.96 -18.02 12.69
N ILE A 440 -8.97 -18.64 12.07
CA ILE A 440 -9.98 -17.96 11.23
C ILE A 440 -10.86 -17.03 12.07
N THR A 441 -11.14 -17.38 13.33
CA THR A 441 -11.97 -16.56 14.24
C THR A 441 -11.18 -15.52 15.02
N GLY A 442 -9.85 -15.48 14.87
CA GLY A 442 -8.98 -14.59 15.65
C GLY A 442 -9.01 -14.88 17.15
N ARG A 443 -9.43 -16.08 17.56
CA ARG A 443 -9.47 -16.49 18.97
C ARG A 443 -8.19 -17.20 19.32
N VAL A 444 -7.50 -16.71 20.34
CA VAL A 444 -6.38 -17.43 20.94
C VAL A 444 -6.96 -18.60 21.73
N CYS A 445 -6.41 -19.81 21.52
CA CYS A 445 -6.77 -21.01 22.29
C CYS A 445 -6.58 -20.81 23.80
#